data_AF-A0ABD7PKA4-F1
#
_entry.id   AF-A0ABD7PKA4-F1
#
_cell.length_a   1.000
_cell.length_b   1.000
_cell.length_c   1.000
_cell.angle_alpha   90.00
_cell.angle_beta   90.00
_cell.angle_gamma   90.00
#
_symmetry.space_group_name_H-M   'P 1'
#
loop_
_entity.id
_entity.type
_entity.pdbx_description
1 polymer ?
#
loop_
_entity_poly.entity_id
_entity_poly.type
_entity_poly.pdbx_seq_one_letter_code
_entity_poly.pdbx_strand_id
1 'polypeptide(L)'
;MPQGDKSAYTDKQKRKAEHIEEGYEDRGVSEKEAERRAWATVNKESGGGKKSGSGRGHAENHASSEKGGRKGGGAAASRSKEERSASAKKAAATRKRNEHHAHH
;
A
#
# COMPACT_ATOMS: atom_id res chain seq x y z
N MET A 1 13.80 15.64 10.65
CA MET A 1 13.97 14.27 10.10
C MET A 1 15.26 13.70 10.68
N PRO A 2 15.47 12.38 10.84
CA PRO A 2 16.82 11.92 11.15
C PRO A 2 17.71 12.41 10.02
N GLN A 3 18.57 13.38 10.29
CA GLN A 3 19.57 13.91 9.36
C GLN A 3 20.72 12.91 9.19
N GLY A 4 20.41 11.61 9.20
CA GLY A 4 21.36 10.53 9.36
C GLY A 4 21.02 9.34 8.50
N ASP A 5 21.97 8.41 8.44
CA ASP A 5 21.89 7.21 7.64
C ASP A 5 20.63 6.39 7.98
N LYS A 6 19.88 5.99 6.94
CA LYS A 6 18.69 5.13 7.04
C LYS A 6 19.06 3.68 7.43
N SER A 7 20.31 3.42 7.81
CA SER A 7 20.86 2.15 8.29
C SER A 7 20.10 1.55 9.48
N ALA A 8 19.44 2.35 10.32
CA ALA A 8 18.62 1.87 11.44
C ALA A 8 17.26 1.28 11.00
N TYR A 9 16.89 1.44 9.73
CA TYR A 9 15.65 0.93 9.14
C TYR A 9 15.88 -0.36 8.38
N THR A 10 14.86 -1.22 8.38
CA THR A 10 14.88 -2.44 7.56
C THR A 10 14.59 -2.11 6.09
N ASP A 11 15.00 -2.98 5.19
CA ASP A 11 14.75 -2.77 3.76
C ASP A 11 13.25 -2.81 3.42
N LYS A 12 12.43 -3.47 4.24
CA LYS A 12 10.97 -3.39 4.14
C LYS A 12 10.45 -1.99 4.46
N GLN A 13 11.03 -1.30 5.44
CA GLN A 13 10.64 0.07 5.79
C GLN A 13 11.06 1.06 4.69
N LYS A 14 12.26 0.89 4.12
CA LYS A 14 12.75 1.72 3.00
C LYS A 14 11.84 1.59 1.78
N ARG A 15 11.56 0.37 1.31
CA ARG A 15 10.63 0.13 0.19
C ARG A 15 9.23 0.68 0.44
N LYS A 16 8.72 0.57 1.68
CA LYS A 16 7.42 1.16 2.04
C LYS A 16 7.47 2.68 1.94
N ALA A 17 8.54 3.32 2.40
CA ALA A 17 8.70 4.76 2.27
C ALA A 17 8.77 5.18 0.80
N GLU A 18 9.61 4.52 -0.01
CA GLU A 18 9.75 4.79 -1.45
C GLU A 18 8.39 4.73 -2.18
N HIS A 19 7.58 3.69 -1.94
CA HIS A 19 6.25 3.61 -2.55
C HIS A 19 5.28 4.70 -2.10
N ILE A 20 5.37 5.17 -0.85
CA ILE A 20 4.52 6.26 -0.37
C ILE A 20 4.97 7.60 -0.97
N GLU A 21 6.28 7.78 -1.09
CA GLU A 21 6.93 8.94 -1.70
C GLU A 21 6.54 9.07 -3.17
N GLU A 22 6.73 8.01 -3.96
CA GLU A 22 6.30 7.92 -5.37
C GLU A 22 4.83 8.37 -5.51
N GLY A 23 3.93 7.83 -4.68
CA GLY A 23 2.53 8.24 -4.70
C GLY A 23 2.27 9.70 -4.31
N TYR A 24 3.13 10.36 -3.55
CA TYR A 24 3.04 11.82 -3.30
C TYR A 24 3.61 12.63 -4.45
N GLU A 25 4.69 12.19 -5.07
CA GLU A 25 5.28 12.82 -6.26
C GLU A 25 4.32 12.77 -7.45
N ASP A 26 3.66 11.63 -7.67
CA ASP A 26 2.61 11.48 -8.69
C ASP A 26 1.44 12.45 -8.47
N ARG A 27 1.22 12.87 -7.21
CA ARG A 27 0.22 13.89 -6.84
C ARG A 27 0.75 15.32 -6.90
N GLY A 28 1.96 15.53 -7.42
CA GLY A 28 2.59 16.82 -7.62
C GLY A 28 3.27 17.41 -6.38
N VAL A 29 3.52 16.60 -5.34
CA VAL A 29 4.30 17.04 -4.17
C VAL A 29 5.80 16.99 -4.53
N SER A 30 6.57 17.98 -4.10
CA SER A 30 8.03 17.96 -4.33
C SER A 30 8.69 16.79 -3.61
N GLU A 31 9.70 16.19 -4.22
CA GLU A 31 10.47 15.03 -3.71
C GLU A 31 10.81 15.18 -2.21
N LYS A 32 11.43 16.30 -1.81
CA LYS A 32 11.79 16.55 -0.40
C LYS A 32 10.61 16.56 0.57
N GLU A 33 9.43 16.96 0.11
CA GLU A 33 8.18 16.92 0.91
C GLU A 33 7.55 15.52 0.86
N ALA A 34 7.58 14.86 -0.28
CA ALA A 34 7.10 13.50 -0.49
C ALA A 34 7.88 12.51 0.38
N GLU A 35 9.21 12.55 0.32
CA GLU A 35 10.13 11.78 1.17
C GLU A 35 9.78 11.99 2.64
N ARG A 36 9.59 13.25 3.03
CA ARG A 36 9.30 13.60 4.42
C ARG A 36 8.00 12.98 4.92
N ARG A 37 6.95 13.08 4.11
CA ARG A 37 5.63 12.51 4.42
C ARG A 37 5.67 10.99 4.44
N ALA A 38 6.42 10.39 3.52
CA ALA A 38 6.61 8.95 3.45
C ALA A 38 7.27 8.40 4.72
N TRP A 39 8.42 8.95 5.11
CA TRP A 39 9.12 8.51 6.32
C TRP A 39 8.34 8.81 7.59
N ALA A 40 7.61 9.92 7.66
CA ALA A 40 6.71 10.20 8.77
C ALA A 40 5.61 9.14 8.90
N THR A 41 5.05 8.68 7.78
CA THR A 41 4.02 7.63 7.76
C THR A 41 4.60 6.29 8.24
N VAL A 42 5.75 5.88 7.70
CA VAL A 42 6.43 4.65 8.14
C VAL A 42 6.75 4.69 9.63
N ASN A 43 7.27 5.81 10.13
CA ASN A 43 7.59 5.97 11.54
C ASN A 43 6.36 5.99 12.44
N LYS A 44 5.24 6.52 11.97
CA LYS A 44 3.98 6.50 12.73
C LYS A 44 3.47 5.07 12.92
N GLU A 45 3.66 4.21 11.93
CA GLU A 45 3.29 2.79 12.02
C GLU A 45 4.29 1.96 12.84
N SER A 46 5.59 2.18 12.65
CA SER A 46 6.63 1.32 13.24
C SER A 46 7.24 1.83 14.54
N GLY A 47 6.97 3.07 14.93
CA GLY A 47 7.65 3.74 16.05
C GLY A 47 9.11 4.11 15.78
N GLY A 48 9.59 3.98 14.53
CA GLY A 48 10.97 4.24 14.13
C GLY A 48 11.68 3.05 13.49
N GLY A 49 13.01 3.11 13.43
CA GLY A 49 13.85 2.10 12.78
C GLY A 49 13.75 0.74 13.46
N LYS A 50 13.29 -0.28 12.74
CA LYS A 50 13.15 -1.65 13.28
C LYS A 50 14.46 -2.41 13.30
N LYS A 51 15.43 -2.01 12.47
CA LYS A 51 16.70 -2.70 12.40
C LYS A 51 17.49 -2.43 13.66
N SER A 52 17.68 -1.17 14.08
CA SER A 52 18.45 -0.80 15.28
C SER A 52 18.02 0.52 15.95
N GLY A 53 16.85 1.04 15.60
CA GLY A 53 16.32 2.29 16.17
C GLY A 53 15.19 2.07 17.17
N SER A 54 14.42 3.13 17.43
CA SER A 54 13.34 3.16 18.43
C SER A 54 12.16 2.22 18.14
N GLY A 55 12.04 1.68 16.93
CA GLY A 55 11.00 0.71 16.58
C GLY A 55 11.42 -0.75 16.82
N ARG A 56 12.67 -1.00 17.22
CA ARG A 56 13.17 -2.38 17.44
C ARG A 56 12.47 -2.99 18.66
N GLY A 57 11.93 -4.20 18.50
CA GLY A 57 11.27 -4.94 19.58
C GLY A 57 9.87 -4.43 19.95
N HIS A 58 9.37 -3.38 19.30
CA HIS A 58 8.03 -2.85 19.51
C HIS A 58 7.04 -3.39 18.47
N ALA A 59 5.78 -3.57 18.90
CA ALA A 59 4.69 -3.92 18.00
C ALA A 59 4.39 -2.77 17.04
N GLU A 60 3.98 -3.11 15.80
CA GLU A 60 3.52 -2.11 14.84
C GLU A 60 2.11 -1.64 15.17
N ASN A 61 1.82 -0.38 14.84
CA ASN A 61 0.49 0.17 14.82
C ASN A 61 -0.11 -0.02 13.42
N HIS A 62 -1.21 -0.77 13.33
CA HIS A 62 -1.94 -1.03 12.10
C HIS A 62 -3.30 -0.30 12.01
N ALA A 63 -3.57 0.65 12.90
CA ALA A 63 -4.85 1.34 12.99
C ALA A 63 -5.28 1.99 11.66
N SER A 64 -4.33 2.55 10.89
CA SER A 64 -4.59 3.12 9.57
C SER A 64 -5.11 2.07 8.58
N SER A 65 -4.41 0.94 8.47
CA SER A 65 -4.76 -0.17 7.58
C SER A 65 -6.07 -0.83 8.00
N GLU A 66 -6.29 -1.04 9.30
CA GLU A 66 -7.54 -1.59 9.84
C GLU A 66 -8.74 -0.69 9.55
N LYS A 67 -8.58 0.63 9.72
CA LYS A 67 -9.62 1.61 9.40
C LYS A 67 -9.96 1.59 7.91
N GLY A 68 -8.94 1.53 7.05
CA GLY A 68 -9.11 1.40 5.60
C GLY A 68 -9.83 0.10 5.23
N GLY A 69 -9.39 -1.02 5.78
CA GLY A 69 -9.98 -2.35 5.57
C GLY A 69 -11.44 -2.41 6.01
N ARG A 70 -11.79 -1.84 7.17
CA ARG A 70 -13.18 -1.78 7.64
C ARG A 70 -14.07 -0.99 6.69
N LYS A 71 -13.62 0.19 6.23
CA LYS A 71 -14.36 1.02 5.28
C LYS A 71 -14.54 0.32 3.93
N GLY A 72 -13.45 -0.21 3.37
CA GLY A 72 -13.48 -0.93 2.09
C GLY A 72 -14.31 -2.21 2.15
N GLY A 73 -14.21 -2.95 3.25
CA GLY A 73 -15.01 -4.14 3.52
C GLY A 73 -16.51 -3.81 3.64
N GLY A 74 -16.86 -2.74 4.35
CA GLY A 74 -18.23 -2.24 4.41
C GLY A 74 -18.79 -1.87 3.04
N ALA A 75 -18.05 -1.12 2.24
CA ALA A 75 -18.43 -0.77 0.87
C ALA A 75 -18.53 -2.02 -0.05
N ALA A 76 -17.69 -3.03 0.18
CA ALA A 76 -17.78 -4.30 -0.53
C ALA A 76 -19.04 -5.09 -0.16
N ALA A 77 -19.38 -5.10 1.13
CA ALA A 77 -20.55 -5.77 1.66
C ALA A 77 -21.86 -5.10 1.18
N SER A 78 -21.87 -3.78 0.94
CA SER A 78 -23.06 -3.09 0.45
C SER A 78 -23.33 -3.24 -1.05
N ARG A 79 -22.35 -3.69 -1.85
CA ARG A 79 -22.51 -3.89 -3.31
C ARG A 79 -23.58 -4.93 -3.65
N SER A 80 -24.30 -4.73 -4.75
CA SER A 80 -25.26 -5.71 -5.26
C SER A 80 -24.56 -7.01 -5.71
N LYS A 81 -25.31 -8.13 -5.78
CA LYS A 81 -24.77 -9.41 -6.28
C LYS A 81 -24.21 -9.26 -7.70
N GLU A 82 -24.86 -8.44 -8.53
CA GLU A 82 -24.45 -8.20 -9.91
C GLU A 82 -23.10 -7.48 -9.97
N GLU A 83 -22.93 -6.38 -9.24
CA GLU A 83 -21.65 -5.65 -9.14
C GLU A 83 -20.53 -6.50 -8.58
N ARG A 84 -20.81 -7.37 -7.60
CA ARG A 84 -19.82 -8.32 -7.07
C ARG A 84 -19.38 -9.35 -8.12
N SER A 85 -20.28 -9.73 -9.04
CA SER A 85 -20.00 -10.72 -10.09
C SER A 85 -19.39 -10.13 -11.37
N ALA A 86 -19.44 -8.80 -11.54
CA ALA A 86 -19.06 -8.14 -12.78
C ALA A 86 -17.61 -8.42 -13.21
N SER A 87 -16.66 -8.42 -12.26
CA SER A 87 -15.26 -8.74 -12.54
C SER A 87 -15.06 -10.20 -12.96
N ALA A 88 -15.75 -11.14 -12.31
CA ALA A 88 -15.70 -12.56 -12.64
C ALA A 88 -16.30 -12.82 -14.04
N LYS A 89 -17.42 -12.18 -14.36
CA LYS A 89 -18.05 -12.24 -15.70
C LYS A 89 -17.11 -11.67 -16.78
N LYS A 90 -16.47 -10.51 -16.52
CA LYS A 90 -15.49 -9.91 -17.43
C LYS A 90 -14.31 -10.86 -17.67
N ALA A 91 -13.76 -11.47 -16.62
CA ALA A 91 -12.67 -12.43 -16.75
C ALA A 91 -13.07 -13.71 -17.52
N ALA A 92 -14.30 -14.20 -17.33
CA ALA A 92 -14.83 -15.33 -18.10
C ALA A 92 -14.97 -15.00 -19.59
N ALA A 93 -15.47 -13.81 -19.92
CA ALA A 93 -15.58 -13.35 -21.31
C ALA A 93 -14.23 -13.24 -22.00
N THR A 94 -13.20 -12.72 -21.30
CA THR A 94 -11.83 -12.67 -21.84
C THR A 94 -11.27 -14.06 -22.10
N ARG A 95 -11.46 -15.01 -21.18
CA ARG A 95 -10.99 -16.40 -21.37
C ARG A 95 -11.62 -17.05 -22.60
N LYS A 96 -12.95 -16.93 -22.74
CA LYS A 96 -13.67 -17.45 -23.92
C LYS A 96 -13.13 -16.84 -25.23
N ARG A 97 -12.86 -15.53 -25.26
CA ARG A 97 -12.27 -14.88 -26.44
C ARG A 97 -10.89 -15.43 -26.78
N ASN A 98 -10.03 -15.62 -25.78
CA ASN A 98 -8.69 -16.12 -26.01
C ASN A 98 -8.69 -17.59 -26.47
N GLU A 99 -9.59 -18.42 -25.96
CA GLU A 99 -9.80 -19.79 -26.45
C GLU A 99 -10.18 -19.78 -27.94
N HIS A 100 -11.15 -18.95 -28.34
CA HIS A 100 -11.52 -18.80 -29.76
C HIS A 100 -10.36 -18.33 -30.66
N HIS A 101 -9.45 -17.49 -30.15
CA HIS A 101 -8.26 -17.06 -30.89
C HIS A 101 -7.14 -18.11 -30.95
N ALA A 102 -7.05 -19.01 -29.98
CA ALA A 102 -6.03 -20.06 -29.95
C ALA A 102 -6.35 -21.25 -30.88
N HIS A 103 -7.60 -21.37 -31.33
CA HIS A 103 -8.07 -22.41 -32.24
C HIS A 103 -8.10 -22.00 -33.73
N HIS A 104 -7.51 -20.85 -34.05
CA HIS A 104 -7.39 -20.29 -35.40
C HIS A 104 -5.91 -20.19 -35.79
#